data_AF-A0A1Z9XGV4-F1
#
_entry.id   AF-A0A1Z9XGV4-F1
#
_cell.length_a   1.000
_cell.length_b   1.000
_cell.length_c   1.000
_cell.angle_alpha   90.00
_cell.angle_beta   90.00
_cell.angle_gamma   90.00
#
_symmetry.space_group_name_H-M   'P 1'
#
loop_
_entity.id
_entity.type
_entity.pdbx_description
1 polymer ?
#
loop_
_entity_poly.entity_id
_entity_poly.type
_entity_poly.pdbx_seq_one_letter_code
_entity_poly.pdbx_strand_id
1 'polypeptide(L)'
;MGIKYNWQHPNWPKFTYQSDGLDKIINEYTKISSNLQGQISQLDQNNQSEAHIYLMVEEAINTSEIEGENLNREEVRSSVARYLDLDFSQPKGIFHKENGIASLLVDVRKNITSKLSKELICLWHTLLLTGQDDYCESRGIKIGEYRSGPVDIITGFGDYEKVVFEGPPGEAVEAEMNAFIEWYNSTSPLGNDNCFIPGPIRSAIAHMWFTSIHPFGDGNGRVARAISEHALFQDFDIPPLFSISTEINENRSDYYEMLAESSRVTPSVDLTNWIKWFAETVRNAQLDAKSKINFVLKKSVFWDYHRNTVLNKRQHKTINKFFEFGTGGLIKNGIKSELYQSITGCSSATATRDLKDMVKKGILVPSESGGRSLRYFINLIEEKNVFKVAPKESSKKLAEVRMDNLLNRIQRNIKFYMGPNAQLNQLVDEYTVLADGEKPYLDKLNELLSQIGGDDIPHSNITP
;
A
#
# COMPACT_ATOMS: atom_id res chain seq x y z
N MET A 1 -23.28 -33.39 -22.51
CA MET A 1 -23.67 -32.61 -21.33
C MET A 1 -23.53 -31.14 -21.68
N GLY A 2 -24.47 -30.28 -21.28
CA GLY A 2 -24.32 -28.83 -21.48
C GLY A 2 -23.15 -28.27 -20.67
N ILE A 3 -22.55 -27.19 -21.15
CA ILE A 3 -21.47 -26.47 -20.45
C ILE A 3 -22.08 -25.90 -19.16
N LYS A 4 -21.60 -26.36 -18.01
CA LYS A 4 -22.01 -25.86 -16.69
C LYS A 4 -21.02 -24.85 -16.14
N TYR A 5 -19.74 -25.04 -16.41
CA TYR A 5 -18.65 -24.24 -15.86
C TYR A 5 -17.73 -23.72 -16.96
N ASN A 6 -17.06 -22.59 -16.75
CA ASN A 6 -16.18 -21.95 -17.72
C ASN A 6 -15.04 -22.88 -18.19
N TRP A 7 -14.50 -23.72 -17.30
CA TRP A 7 -13.47 -24.70 -17.64
C TRP A 7 -13.96 -25.83 -18.56
N GLN A 8 -15.27 -25.99 -18.72
CA GLN A 8 -15.87 -26.92 -19.68
C GLN A 8 -16.12 -26.28 -21.05
N HIS A 9 -15.85 -24.97 -21.19
CA HIS A 9 -16.07 -24.27 -22.44
C HIS A 9 -15.07 -24.74 -23.51
N PRO A 10 -15.47 -24.95 -24.78
CA PRO A 10 -14.57 -25.47 -25.82
C PRO A 10 -13.32 -24.64 -26.09
N ASN A 11 -13.37 -23.34 -25.79
CA ASN A 11 -12.24 -22.43 -25.93
C ASN A 11 -11.42 -22.28 -24.64
N TRP A 12 -11.72 -23.00 -23.55
CA TRP A 12 -10.92 -22.94 -22.34
C TRP A 12 -9.44 -23.33 -22.61
N PRO A 13 -8.45 -22.67 -21.99
CA PRO A 13 -8.51 -21.47 -21.15
C PRO A 13 -8.27 -20.14 -21.91
N LYS A 14 -8.64 -20.06 -23.20
CA LYS A 14 -8.41 -18.89 -24.06
C LYS A 14 -9.40 -17.77 -23.75
N PHE A 15 -9.14 -17.03 -22.66
CA PHE A 15 -9.94 -15.88 -22.27
C PHE A 15 -9.89 -14.75 -23.31
N THR A 16 -11.00 -14.04 -23.44
CA THR A 16 -11.19 -12.88 -24.31
C THR A 16 -11.78 -11.73 -23.51
N TYR A 17 -11.59 -10.50 -23.97
CA TYR A 17 -12.22 -9.32 -23.37
C TYR A 17 -12.24 -8.18 -24.37
N GLN A 18 -13.20 -7.26 -24.20
CA GLN A 18 -13.27 -6.02 -24.98
C GLN A 18 -12.33 -4.98 -24.38
N SER A 19 -11.49 -4.37 -25.20
CA SER A 19 -10.51 -3.36 -24.78
C SER A 19 -11.12 -1.96 -24.59
N ASP A 20 -12.36 -1.75 -25.02
CA ASP A 20 -13.02 -0.44 -24.98
C ASP A 20 -13.07 0.14 -23.55
N GLY A 21 -12.42 1.29 -23.37
CA GLY A 21 -12.34 2.01 -22.11
C GLY A 21 -11.27 1.52 -21.13
N LEU A 22 -10.58 0.41 -21.41
CA LEU A 22 -9.53 -0.10 -20.52
C LEU A 22 -8.31 0.84 -20.45
N ASP A 23 -7.97 1.54 -21.53
CA ASP A 23 -6.86 2.52 -21.54
C ASP A 23 -7.04 3.62 -20.48
N LYS A 24 -8.28 4.08 -20.28
CA LYS A 24 -8.59 5.07 -19.26
C LYS A 24 -8.35 4.50 -17.86
N ILE A 25 -8.81 3.28 -17.62
CA ILE A 25 -8.66 2.56 -16.35
C ILE A 25 -7.17 2.34 -16.04
N ILE A 26 -6.39 1.88 -17.02
CA ILE A 26 -4.94 1.66 -16.88
C ILE A 26 -4.23 2.98 -16.54
N ASN A 27 -4.54 4.06 -17.27
CA ASN A 27 -3.93 5.37 -17.02
C ASN A 27 -4.28 5.91 -15.62
N GLU A 28 -5.53 5.76 -15.16
CA GLU A 28 -5.93 6.14 -13.81
C GLU A 28 -5.21 5.31 -12.74
N TYR A 29 -5.15 3.98 -12.93
CA TYR A 29 -4.43 3.06 -12.06
C TYR A 29 -2.95 3.47 -11.91
N THR A 30 -2.24 3.66 -13.02
CA THR A 30 -0.83 4.07 -13.00
C THR A 30 -0.65 5.41 -12.30
N LYS A 31 -1.51 6.40 -12.61
CA LYS A 31 -1.45 7.72 -11.99
C LYS A 31 -1.64 7.67 -10.47
N ILE A 32 -2.60 6.90 -9.99
CA ILE A 32 -2.87 6.80 -8.55
C ILE A 32 -1.74 6.05 -7.86
N SER A 33 -1.27 4.92 -8.41
CA SER A 33 -0.13 4.16 -7.86
C SER A 33 1.14 5.01 -7.76
N SER A 34 1.51 5.74 -8.82
CA SER A 34 2.68 6.63 -8.77
C SER A 34 2.51 7.77 -7.78
N ASN A 35 1.29 8.30 -7.61
CA ASN A 35 1.01 9.32 -6.59
C ASN A 35 1.16 8.77 -5.17
N LEU A 36 0.64 7.56 -4.92
CA LEU A 36 0.79 6.87 -3.63
C LEU A 36 2.25 6.63 -3.28
N GLN A 37 3.04 6.08 -4.21
CA GLN A 37 4.48 5.88 -4.03
C GLN A 37 5.18 7.21 -3.72
N GLY A 38 4.85 8.27 -4.47
CA GLY A 38 5.37 9.60 -4.23
C GLY A 38 5.06 10.13 -2.82
N GLN A 39 3.83 9.97 -2.35
CA GLN A 39 3.43 10.40 -0.99
C GLN A 39 4.14 9.60 0.10
N ILE A 40 4.28 8.28 -0.06
CA ILE A 40 4.98 7.42 0.90
C ILE A 40 6.47 7.77 0.93
N SER A 41 7.09 8.04 -0.23
CA SER A 41 8.51 8.40 -0.29
C SER A 41 8.87 9.69 0.45
N GLN A 42 7.90 10.57 0.70
CA GLN A 42 8.08 11.82 1.45
C GLN A 42 8.07 11.62 2.97
N LEU A 43 7.62 10.45 3.44
CA LEU A 43 7.62 10.12 4.85
C LEU A 43 9.03 9.82 5.35
N ASP A 44 9.27 10.10 6.63
CA ASP A 44 10.41 9.48 7.32
C ASP A 44 10.25 7.96 7.40
N GLN A 45 11.36 7.26 7.64
CA GLN A 45 11.40 5.80 7.64
C GLN A 45 10.39 5.16 8.61
N ASN A 46 10.16 5.77 9.78
CA ASN A 46 9.21 5.22 10.76
C ASN A 46 7.77 5.30 10.24
N ASN A 47 7.40 6.43 9.63
CA ASN A 47 6.07 6.61 9.06
C ASN A 47 5.87 5.79 7.78
N GLN A 48 6.92 5.56 6.99
CA GLN A 48 6.88 4.60 5.87
C GLN A 48 6.59 3.20 6.41
N SER A 49 7.39 2.71 7.37
CA SER A 49 7.19 1.42 8.02
C SER A 49 5.77 1.27 8.60
N GLU A 50 5.25 2.32 9.26
CA GLU A 50 3.90 2.31 9.81
C GLU A 50 2.82 2.18 8.72
N ALA A 51 2.95 2.91 7.61
CA ALA A 51 2.01 2.82 6.49
C ALA A 51 2.06 1.43 5.82
N HIS A 52 3.26 0.87 5.65
CA HIS A 52 3.47 -0.48 5.14
C HIS A 52 2.79 -1.53 6.04
N ILE A 53 3.07 -1.50 7.35
CA ILE A 53 2.47 -2.43 8.32
C ILE A 53 0.95 -2.29 8.31
N TYR A 54 0.44 -1.06 8.36
CA TYR A 54 -1.00 -0.81 8.41
C TYR A 54 -1.73 -1.41 7.21
N LEU A 55 -1.25 -1.14 5.99
CA LEU A 55 -1.90 -1.64 4.76
C LEU A 55 -1.77 -3.16 4.61
N MET A 56 -0.69 -3.78 5.12
CA MET A 56 -0.55 -5.24 5.16
C MET A 56 -1.50 -5.90 6.16
N VAL A 57 -1.70 -5.27 7.31
CA VAL A 57 -2.65 -5.75 8.33
C VAL A 57 -4.08 -5.68 7.80
N GLU A 58 -4.43 -4.61 7.09
CA GLU A 58 -5.73 -4.48 6.42
C GLU A 58 -5.93 -5.60 5.39
N GLU A 59 -4.94 -5.88 4.55
CA GLU A 59 -5.01 -6.98 3.57
C GLU A 59 -5.17 -8.34 4.26
N ALA A 60 -4.33 -8.66 5.25
CA ALA A 60 -4.36 -9.92 5.99
C ALA A 60 -5.70 -10.20 6.69
N ILE A 61 -6.32 -9.15 7.22
CA ILE A 61 -7.57 -9.27 7.97
C ILE A 61 -8.75 -9.39 7.02
N ASN A 62 -8.86 -8.50 6.04
CA ASN A 62 -9.97 -8.54 5.10
C ASN A 62 -9.93 -9.80 4.22
N THR A 63 -8.74 -10.23 3.76
CA THR A 63 -8.62 -11.48 2.98
C THR A 63 -9.02 -12.72 3.78
N SER A 64 -8.88 -12.69 5.11
CA SER A 64 -9.28 -13.80 5.99
C SER A 64 -10.76 -13.73 6.33
N GLU A 65 -11.31 -12.53 6.55
CA GLU A 65 -12.75 -12.31 6.83
C GLU A 65 -13.65 -12.66 5.63
N ILE A 66 -13.16 -12.49 4.40
CA ILE A 66 -13.85 -13.00 3.19
C ILE A 66 -14.08 -14.50 3.31
N GLU A 67 -13.09 -15.24 3.82
CA GLU A 67 -13.16 -16.67 4.11
C GLU A 67 -13.72 -16.98 5.52
N GLY A 68 -14.34 -15.99 6.19
CA GLY A 68 -15.02 -16.16 7.49
C GLY A 68 -14.08 -16.33 8.68
N GLU A 69 -12.78 -16.10 8.50
CA GLU A 69 -11.81 -16.18 9.56
C GLU A 69 -11.60 -14.81 10.23
N ASN A 70 -11.95 -14.72 11.51
CA ASN A 70 -11.66 -13.54 12.33
C ASN A 70 -10.28 -13.68 12.97
N LEU A 71 -9.35 -12.84 12.55
CA LEU A 71 -7.98 -12.83 13.07
C LEU A 71 -7.76 -11.74 14.12
N ASN A 72 -6.82 -11.95 15.03
CA ASN A 72 -6.42 -10.92 15.97
C ASN A 72 -5.54 -9.86 15.27
N ARG A 73 -6.09 -8.65 15.07
CA ARG A 73 -5.40 -7.52 14.42
C ARG A 73 -4.02 -7.21 15.03
N GLU A 74 -3.88 -7.24 16.36
CA GLU A 74 -2.62 -6.90 17.02
C GLU A 74 -1.55 -7.97 16.79
N GLU A 75 -1.96 -9.23 16.74
CA GLU A 75 -1.04 -10.34 16.47
C GLU A 75 -0.65 -10.37 14.99
N VAL A 76 -1.58 -10.13 14.06
CA VAL A 76 -1.25 -9.93 12.63
C VAL A 76 -0.24 -8.79 12.48
N ARG A 77 -0.47 -7.65 13.15
CA ARG A 77 0.43 -6.51 13.13
C ARG A 77 1.82 -6.87 13.64
N SER A 78 1.91 -7.57 14.77
CA SER A 78 3.17 -8.06 15.35
C SER A 78 3.91 -8.99 14.38
N SER A 79 3.22 -9.94 13.75
CA SER A 79 3.80 -10.87 12.81
C SER A 79 4.30 -10.18 11.54
N VAL A 80 3.51 -9.27 10.96
CA VAL A 80 3.94 -8.45 9.81
C VAL A 80 5.19 -7.64 10.15
N ALA A 81 5.19 -6.93 11.29
CA ALA A 81 6.35 -6.13 11.70
C ALA A 81 7.61 -6.98 11.85
N ARG A 82 7.49 -8.19 12.42
CA ARG A 82 8.61 -9.13 12.57
C ARG A 82 9.15 -9.61 11.22
N TYR A 83 8.29 -10.00 10.29
CA TYR A 83 8.70 -10.49 8.97
C TYR A 83 9.29 -9.40 8.06
N LEU A 84 9.03 -8.13 8.39
CA LEU A 84 9.65 -6.95 7.78
C LEU A 84 10.93 -6.50 8.52
N ASP A 85 11.39 -7.23 9.54
CA ASP A 85 12.55 -6.90 10.38
C ASP A 85 12.42 -5.55 11.12
N LEU A 86 11.19 -5.15 11.46
CA LEU A 86 10.86 -3.89 12.14
C LEU A 86 10.59 -4.06 13.64
N ASP A 87 10.43 -5.28 14.13
CA ASP A 87 10.22 -5.59 15.54
C ASP A 87 11.09 -6.79 16.00
N PHE A 88 11.83 -6.59 17.09
CA PHE A 88 12.66 -7.61 17.75
C PHE A 88 12.00 -8.20 19.00
N SER A 89 10.75 -7.81 19.30
CA SER A 89 10.03 -8.28 20.47
C SER A 89 9.60 -9.75 20.34
N GLN A 90 9.63 -10.47 21.47
CA GLN A 90 9.24 -11.88 21.54
C GLN A 90 7.72 -12.03 21.32
N PRO A 91 7.25 -13.10 20.67
CA PRO A 91 5.82 -13.35 20.47
C PRO A 91 5.05 -13.37 21.79
N LYS A 92 3.86 -12.79 21.81
CA LYS A 92 2.97 -12.80 23.01
C LYS A 92 2.21 -14.12 23.19
N GLY A 93 2.43 -15.09 22.31
CA GLY A 93 1.77 -16.38 22.26
C GLY A 93 2.04 -17.09 20.94
N ILE A 94 1.30 -18.17 20.70
CA ILE A 94 1.34 -18.93 19.44
C ILE A 94 0.09 -18.59 18.63
N PHE A 95 0.26 -17.78 17.60
CA PHE A 95 -0.82 -17.32 16.71
C PHE A 95 -0.58 -17.83 15.29
N HIS A 96 -0.87 -19.12 15.09
CA HIS A 96 -0.52 -19.83 13.85
C HIS A 96 -1.15 -19.21 12.60
N LYS A 97 -2.45 -18.89 12.64
CA LYS A 97 -3.17 -18.29 11.50
C LYS A 97 -2.66 -16.89 11.16
N GLU A 98 -2.49 -16.04 12.17
CA GLU A 98 -1.96 -14.69 12.01
C GLU A 98 -0.51 -14.70 11.49
N ASN A 99 0.33 -15.60 12.01
CA ASN A 99 1.67 -15.81 11.49
C ASN A 99 1.64 -16.29 10.04
N GLY A 100 0.78 -17.25 9.72
CA GLY A 100 0.66 -17.84 8.38
C GLY A 100 0.28 -16.81 7.33
N ILE A 101 -0.81 -16.05 7.55
CA ILE A 101 -1.23 -15.02 6.60
C ILE A 101 -0.20 -13.88 6.48
N ALA A 102 0.42 -13.46 7.59
CA ALA A 102 1.45 -12.44 7.56
C ALA A 102 2.68 -12.91 6.76
N SER A 103 3.10 -14.16 6.96
CA SER A 103 4.22 -14.76 6.25
C SER A 103 3.96 -14.87 4.75
N LEU A 104 2.75 -15.29 4.35
CA LEU A 104 2.31 -15.32 2.95
C LEU A 104 2.41 -13.94 2.31
N LEU A 105 1.78 -12.92 2.90
CA LEU A 105 1.74 -11.59 2.30
C LEU A 105 3.12 -10.93 2.22
N VAL A 106 3.98 -11.15 3.21
CA VAL A 106 5.37 -10.67 3.16
C VAL A 106 6.15 -11.41 2.08
N ASP A 107 5.99 -12.73 1.95
CA ASP A 107 6.69 -13.51 0.94
C ASP A 107 6.26 -13.13 -0.49
N VAL A 108 4.96 -12.94 -0.73
CA VAL A 108 4.41 -12.41 -1.99
C VAL A 108 5.14 -11.13 -2.37
N ARG A 109 5.26 -10.18 -1.43
CA ARG A 109 5.92 -8.89 -1.69
C ARG A 109 7.41 -8.98 -1.90
N LYS A 110 8.09 -9.89 -1.19
CA LYS A 110 9.52 -10.18 -1.39
C LYS A 110 9.78 -10.80 -2.77
N ASN A 111 8.80 -11.51 -3.33
CA ASN A 111 8.91 -12.21 -4.59
C ASN A 111 8.24 -11.52 -5.78
N ILE A 112 7.80 -10.26 -5.68
CA ILE A 112 7.09 -9.56 -6.79
C ILE A 112 7.87 -9.62 -8.11
N THR A 113 9.19 -9.51 -8.07
CA THR A 113 10.03 -9.55 -9.29
C THR A 113 10.35 -10.97 -9.79
N SER A 114 9.93 -12.00 -9.06
CA SER A 114 10.13 -13.40 -9.41
C SER A 114 9.09 -13.87 -10.43
N LYS A 115 9.48 -14.87 -11.23
CA LYS A 115 8.53 -15.62 -12.06
C LYS A 115 7.64 -16.47 -11.15
N LEU A 116 6.38 -16.64 -11.55
CA LEU A 116 5.49 -17.55 -10.86
C LEU A 116 5.88 -18.99 -11.19
N SER A 117 5.94 -19.86 -10.19
CA SER A 117 6.21 -21.29 -10.37
C SER A 117 5.29 -22.13 -9.50
N LYS A 118 5.19 -23.43 -9.79
CA LYS A 118 4.44 -24.37 -8.95
C LYS A 118 4.96 -24.36 -7.52
N GLU A 119 6.29 -24.38 -7.35
CA GLU A 119 6.95 -24.35 -6.05
C GLU A 119 6.58 -23.09 -5.26
N LEU A 120 6.54 -21.93 -5.91
CA LEU A 120 6.18 -20.66 -5.27
C LEU A 120 4.70 -20.64 -4.86
N ILE A 121 3.79 -21.10 -5.72
CA ILE A 121 2.35 -21.20 -5.41
C ILE A 121 2.11 -22.18 -4.25
N CYS A 122 2.79 -23.33 -4.27
CA CYS A 122 2.73 -24.33 -3.20
C CYS A 122 3.34 -23.80 -1.89
N LEU A 123 4.44 -23.04 -1.96
CA LEU A 123 5.03 -22.37 -0.80
C LEU A 123 4.03 -21.39 -0.19
N TRP A 124 3.37 -20.55 -0.99
CA TRP A 124 2.35 -19.63 -0.52
C TRP A 124 1.19 -20.33 0.20
N HIS A 125 0.73 -21.46 -0.33
CA HIS A 125 -0.26 -22.29 0.34
C HIS A 125 0.28 -22.89 1.66
N THR A 126 1.53 -23.35 1.68
CA THR A 126 2.17 -23.85 2.92
C THR A 126 2.30 -22.75 3.98
N LEU A 127 2.74 -21.55 3.59
CA LEU A 127 2.84 -20.39 4.47
C LEU A 127 1.48 -20.05 5.08
N LEU A 128 0.43 -19.99 4.25
CA LEU A 128 -0.94 -19.72 4.69
C LEU A 128 -1.42 -20.68 5.78
N LEU A 129 -1.16 -21.98 5.63
CA LEU A 129 -1.63 -23.03 6.53
C LEU A 129 -0.66 -23.38 7.65
N THR A 130 0.36 -22.53 7.88
CA THR A 130 1.35 -22.73 8.95
C THR A 130 0.67 -22.96 10.31
N GLY A 131 0.97 -24.09 10.94
CA GLY A 131 0.46 -24.45 12.27
C GLY A 131 -1.03 -24.79 12.29
N GLN A 132 -1.59 -25.20 11.16
CA GLN A 132 -2.95 -25.71 11.02
C GLN A 132 -2.97 -27.20 10.68
N ASP A 133 -1.95 -27.96 11.12
CA ASP A 133 -1.76 -29.37 10.79
C ASP A 133 -2.97 -30.24 11.18
N ASP A 134 -3.48 -30.11 12.41
CA ASP A 134 -4.66 -30.85 12.89
C ASP A 134 -5.91 -30.55 12.06
N TYR A 135 -6.10 -29.28 11.68
CA TYR A 135 -7.21 -28.86 10.82
C TYR A 135 -7.10 -29.51 9.43
N CYS A 136 -5.90 -29.46 8.85
CA CYS A 136 -5.64 -30.02 7.53
C CYS A 136 -5.80 -31.55 7.53
N GLU A 137 -5.25 -32.24 8.52
CA GLU A 137 -5.35 -33.69 8.66
C GLU A 137 -6.81 -34.14 8.80
N SER A 138 -7.59 -33.46 9.64
CA SER A 138 -9.01 -33.79 9.87
C SER A 138 -9.89 -33.69 8.61
N ARG A 139 -9.46 -32.90 7.62
CA ARG A 139 -10.18 -32.66 6.36
C ARG A 139 -9.49 -33.31 5.15
N GLY A 140 -8.39 -34.02 5.35
CA GLY A 140 -7.60 -34.60 4.26
C GLY A 140 -6.96 -33.57 3.32
N ILE A 141 -6.74 -32.34 3.82
CA ILE A 141 -6.10 -31.26 3.06
C ILE A 141 -4.59 -31.52 3.06
N LYS A 142 -3.99 -31.60 1.88
CA LYS A 142 -2.54 -31.71 1.73
C LYS A 142 -1.91 -30.32 1.63
N ILE A 143 -1.08 -29.98 2.62
CA ILE A 143 -0.42 -28.68 2.68
C ILE A 143 0.66 -28.60 1.59
N GLY A 144 0.50 -27.64 0.68
CA GLY A 144 1.50 -27.32 -0.35
C GLY A 144 1.44 -28.27 -1.54
N GLU A 145 0.35 -29.04 -1.69
CA GLU A 145 0.15 -29.99 -2.77
C GLU A 145 -1.20 -29.75 -3.45
N TYR A 146 -1.25 -29.95 -4.77
CA TYR A 146 -2.52 -29.93 -5.49
C TYR A 146 -3.40 -31.11 -5.07
N ARG A 147 -4.71 -30.87 -5.05
CA ARG A 147 -5.71 -31.89 -4.74
C ARG A 147 -5.75 -32.96 -5.83
N SER A 148 -6.08 -34.19 -5.42
CA SER A 148 -6.36 -35.31 -6.34
C SER A 148 -7.86 -35.58 -6.52
N GLY A 149 -8.71 -35.06 -5.62
CA GLY A 149 -10.17 -35.23 -5.66
C GLY A 149 -10.91 -34.00 -6.23
N PRO A 150 -12.23 -34.09 -6.46
CA PRO A 150 -13.06 -32.95 -6.82
C PRO A 150 -13.13 -31.93 -5.67
N VAL A 151 -13.44 -30.67 -5.98
CA VAL A 151 -13.68 -29.61 -4.99
C VAL A 151 -14.82 -28.72 -5.45
N ASP A 152 -15.65 -28.33 -4.48
CA ASP A 152 -16.70 -27.33 -4.66
C ASP A 152 -16.16 -25.99 -4.18
N ILE A 153 -16.38 -24.94 -4.97
CA ILE A 153 -16.17 -23.56 -4.54
C ILE A 153 -17.44 -23.14 -3.81
N ILE A 154 -17.33 -22.82 -2.53
CA ILE A 154 -18.47 -22.57 -1.64
C ILE A 154 -18.46 -21.11 -1.17
N THR A 155 -19.63 -20.49 -1.07
CA THR A 155 -19.85 -19.24 -0.33
C THR A 155 -20.67 -19.51 0.92
N GLY A 156 -20.37 -18.79 2.01
CA GLY A 156 -21.09 -18.92 3.28
C GLY A 156 -20.38 -19.86 4.25
N PHE A 157 -20.97 -20.05 5.43
CA PHE A 157 -20.41 -20.89 6.49
C PHE A 157 -21.50 -21.76 7.12
N GLY A 158 -21.19 -23.03 7.36
CA GLY A 158 -22.10 -23.95 8.02
C GLY A 158 -23.38 -24.17 7.20
N ASP A 159 -24.55 -23.98 7.81
CA ASP A 159 -25.84 -24.28 7.17
C ASP A 159 -26.20 -23.36 5.97
N TYR A 160 -25.42 -22.31 5.72
CA TYR A 160 -25.65 -21.35 4.63
C TYR A 160 -24.66 -21.49 3.47
N GLU A 161 -23.90 -22.59 3.44
CA GLU A 161 -22.98 -22.91 2.36
C GLU A 161 -23.72 -23.11 1.03
N LYS A 162 -23.33 -22.34 0.03
CA LYS A 162 -23.85 -22.43 -1.34
C LYS A 162 -22.70 -22.70 -2.29
N VAL A 163 -22.79 -23.76 -3.07
CA VAL A 163 -21.84 -24.03 -4.15
C VAL A 163 -21.96 -22.92 -5.21
N VAL A 164 -20.88 -22.16 -5.35
CA VAL A 164 -20.71 -21.15 -6.39
C VAL A 164 -20.46 -21.84 -7.73
N PHE A 165 -19.48 -22.75 -7.77
CA PHE A 165 -19.19 -23.61 -8.92
C PHE A 165 -18.26 -24.78 -8.53
N GLU A 166 -18.03 -25.75 -9.43
CA GLU A 166 -17.10 -26.88 -9.22
C GLU A 166 -15.82 -26.67 -10.04
N GLY A 167 -14.67 -27.01 -9.47
CA GLY A 167 -13.39 -27.00 -10.19
C GLY A 167 -13.21 -28.20 -11.13
N PRO A 168 -12.18 -28.19 -12.01
CA PRO A 168 -11.81 -29.35 -12.83
C PRO A 168 -11.53 -30.61 -11.98
N PRO A 169 -11.68 -31.82 -12.54
CA PRO A 169 -11.27 -33.06 -11.89
C PRO A 169 -9.80 -33.01 -11.43
N GLY A 170 -9.48 -33.66 -10.31
CA GLY A 170 -8.13 -33.59 -9.71
C GLY A 170 -7.01 -34.02 -10.66
N GLU A 171 -7.27 -35.00 -11.53
CA GLU A 171 -6.35 -35.46 -12.58
C GLU A 171 -6.01 -34.41 -13.65
N ALA A 172 -6.86 -33.39 -13.83
CA ALA A 172 -6.62 -32.29 -14.77
C ALA A 172 -5.85 -31.12 -14.13
N VAL A 173 -5.86 -30.99 -12.79
CA VAL A 173 -5.35 -29.81 -12.07
C VAL A 173 -3.88 -29.52 -12.41
N GLU A 174 -3.03 -30.55 -12.49
CA GLU A 174 -1.60 -30.38 -12.81
C GLU A 174 -1.41 -29.73 -14.20
N ALA A 175 -2.13 -30.22 -15.21
CA ALA A 175 -2.05 -29.69 -16.57
C ALA A 175 -2.61 -28.27 -16.67
N GLU A 176 -3.74 -28.01 -15.99
CA GLU A 176 -4.36 -26.69 -15.93
C GLU A 176 -3.47 -25.64 -15.26
N MET A 177 -2.83 -26.01 -14.14
CA MET A 177 -1.91 -25.13 -13.43
C MET A 177 -0.64 -24.85 -14.23
N ASN A 178 -0.14 -25.83 -15.00
CA ASN A 178 1.00 -25.60 -15.88
C ASN A 178 0.66 -24.60 -16.99
N ALA A 179 -0.51 -24.72 -17.63
CA ALA A 179 -0.98 -23.78 -18.64
C ALA A 179 -1.18 -22.36 -18.05
N PHE A 180 -1.73 -22.28 -16.84
CA PHE A 180 -1.88 -21.04 -16.10
C PHE A 180 -0.53 -20.36 -15.82
N ILE A 181 0.46 -21.10 -15.31
CA ILE A 181 1.80 -20.58 -15.00
C ILE A 181 2.52 -20.10 -16.27
N GLU A 182 2.39 -20.83 -17.38
CA GLU A 182 2.97 -20.44 -18.66
C GLU A 182 2.36 -19.12 -19.17
N TRP A 183 1.04 -19.01 -19.15
CA TRP A 183 0.35 -17.76 -19.51
C TRP A 183 0.74 -16.60 -18.58
N TYR A 184 0.78 -16.85 -17.27
CA TYR A 184 1.10 -15.82 -16.28
C TYR A 184 2.48 -15.20 -16.54
N ASN A 185 3.48 -16.05 -16.78
CA ASN A 185 4.84 -15.60 -17.00
C ASN A 185 5.05 -14.97 -18.39
N SER A 186 4.40 -15.47 -19.44
CA SER A 186 4.52 -14.93 -20.81
C SER A 186 3.82 -13.58 -21.01
N THR A 187 2.93 -13.18 -20.09
CA THR A 187 2.20 -11.91 -20.13
C THR A 187 2.72 -10.86 -19.13
N SER A 188 3.77 -11.20 -18.39
CA SER A 188 4.39 -10.34 -17.38
C SER A 188 5.21 -9.18 -18.00
N PRO A 189 5.24 -7.98 -17.39
CA PRO A 189 6.08 -6.85 -17.80
C PRO A 189 7.56 -7.12 -17.58
N LEU A 190 7.89 -8.12 -16.75
CA LEU A 190 9.27 -8.49 -16.43
C LEU A 190 9.86 -9.46 -17.46
N GLY A 191 9.03 -9.98 -18.37
CA GLY A 191 9.44 -10.86 -19.45
C GLY A 191 9.99 -10.07 -20.65
N ASN A 192 10.71 -10.78 -21.53
CA ASN A 192 11.17 -10.23 -22.82
C ASN A 192 10.15 -10.49 -23.96
N ASP A 193 8.98 -11.04 -23.63
CA ASP A 193 7.98 -11.44 -24.60
C ASP A 193 7.10 -10.23 -24.99
N ASN A 194 6.77 -10.10 -26.29
CA ASN A 194 5.96 -8.99 -26.81
C ASN A 194 4.45 -9.09 -26.46
N CYS A 195 4.07 -9.92 -25.49
CA CYS A 195 2.68 -10.23 -25.14
C CYS A 195 2.26 -9.68 -23.77
N PHE A 196 2.84 -8.56 -23.36
CA PHE A 196 2.55 -7.90 -22.09
C PHE A 196 1.05 -7.52 -21.96
N ILE A 197 0.46 -7.86 -20.82
CA ILE A 197 -0.89 -7.44 -20.43
C ILE A 197 -0.77 -6.50 -19.22
N PRO A 198 -1.37 -5.30 -19.23
CA PRO A 198 -1.37 -4.37 -18.10
C PRO A 198 -1.88 -4.98 -16.80
N GLY A 199 -1.26 -4.61 -15.67
CA GLY A 199 -1.46 -5.18 -14.34
C GLY A 199 -2.90 -5.34 -13.90
N PRO A 200 -3.79 -4.33 -13.99
CA PRO A 200 -5.20 -4.47 -13.59
C PRO A 200 -5.94 -5.57 -14.35
N ILE A 201 -5.62 -5.74 -15.65
CA ILE A 201 -6.24 -6.75 -16.51
C ILE A 201 -5.60 -8.12 -16.22
N ARG A 202 -4.27 -8.19 -16.17
CA ARG A 202 -3.50 -9.41 -15.91
C ARG A 202 -3.87 -10.00 -14.55
N SER A 203 -3.97 -9.15 -13.52
CA SER A 203 -4.38 -9.51 -12.17
C SER A 203 -5.81 -10.06 -12.13
N ALA A 204 -6.77 -9.40 -12.79
CA ALA A 204 -8.15 -9.87 -12.88
C ALA A 204 -8.23 -11.26 -13.54
N ILE A 205 -7.59 -11.46 -14.69
CA ILE A 205 -7.59 -12.75 -15.40
C ILE A 205 -6.90 -13.82 -14.53
N ALA A 206 -5.77 -13.48 -13.91
CA ALA A 206 -5.04 -14.41 -13.07
C ALA A 206 -5.88 -14.87 -11.87
N HIS A 207 -6.60 -13.95 -11.23
CA HIS A 207 -7.56 -14.25 -10.18
C HIS A 207 -8.62 -15.25 -10.68
N MET A 208 -9.32 -14.91 -11.77
CA MET A 208 -10.42 -15.72 -12.28
C MET A 208 -9.96 -17.12 -12.67
N TRP A 209 -8.83 -17.22 -13.38
CA TRP A 209 -8.31 -18.50 -13.84
C TRP A 209 -7.90 -19.39 -12.66
N PHE A 210 -7.12 -18.86 -11.72
CA PHE A 210 -6.70 -19.64 -10.54
C PHE A 210 -7.90 -20.08 -9.70
N THR A 211 -8.86 -19.17 -9.44
CA THR A 211 -10.09 -19.51 -8.71
C THR A 211 -10.90 -20.57 -9.44
N SER A 212 -10.92 -20.55 -10.78
CA SER A 212 -11.61 -21.54 -11.61
C SER A 212 -10.97 -22.94 -11.56
N ILE A 213 -9.64 -23.03 -11.52
CA ILE A 213 -8.92 -24.31 -11.35
C ILE A 213 -9.10 -24.85 -9.93
N HIS A 214 -9.00 -23.96 -8.93
CA HIS A 214 -9.14 -24.27 -7.51
C HIS A 214 -8.21 -25.43 -7.07
N PRO A 215 -6.89 -25.30 -7.22
CA PRO A 215 -5.96 -26.44 -7.19
C PRO A 215 -5.74 -27.07 -5.81
N PHE A 216 -6.10 -26.40 -4.72
CA PHE A 216 -5.86 -26.87 -3.35
C PHE A 216 -7.13 -27.42 -2.68
N GLY A 217 -6.96 -28.19 -1.60
CA GLY A 217 -8.09 -28.68 -0.79
C GLY A 217 -8.77 -27.58 0.03
N ASP A 218 -8.06 -26.49 0.35
CA ASP A 218 -8.58 -25.28 1.01
C ASP A 218 -7.60 -24.10 0.75
N GLY A 219 -7.94 -22.89 1.18
CA GLY A 219 -7.07 -21.72 1.08
C GLY A 219 -7.00 -21.06 -0.30
N ASN A 220 -7.68 -21.63 -1.30
CA ASN A 220 -7.66 -21.16 -2.69
C ASN A 220 -8.04 -19.68 -2.83
N GLY A 221 -9.05 -19.18 -2.11
CA GLY A 221 -9.46 -17.77 -2.19
C GLY A 221 -8.34 -16.82 -1.77
N ARG A 222 -7.66 -17.11 -0.66
CA ARG A 222 -6.54 -16.31 -0.15
C ARG A 222 -5.33 -16.38 -1.08
N VAL A 223 -5.02 -17.56 -1.61
CA VAL A 223 -3.93 -17.72 -2.59
C VAL A 223 -4.25 -17.03 -3.93
N ALA A 224 -5.51 -17.04 -4.38
CA ALA A 224 -5.95 -16.32 -5.58
C ALA A 224 -5.71 -14.81 -5.43
N ARG A 225 -6.09 -14.23 -4.28
CA ARG A 225 -5.87 -12.80 -4.00
C ARG A 225 -4.37 -12.47 -3.88
N ALA A 226 -3.58 -13.36 -3.28
CA ALA A 226 -2.11 -13.23 -3.25
C ALA A 226 -1.48 -13.24 -4.65
N ILE A 227 -1.88 -14.17 -5.54
CA ILE A 227 -1.44 -14.22 -6.94
C ILE A 227 -1.87 -12.96 -7.70
N SER A 228 -3.07 -12.45 -7.40
CA SER A 228 -3.59 -11.23 -8.00
C SER A 228 -2.78 -10.01 -7.59
N GLU A 229 -2.41 -9.89 -6.31
CA GLU A 229 -1.50 -8.86 -5.80
C GLU A 229 -0.13 -8.95 -6.49
N HIS A 230 0.46 -10.15 -6.53
CA HIS A 230 1.73 -10.41 -7.21
C HIS A 230 1.68 -9.97 -8.67
N ALA A 231 0.60 -10.30 -9.39
CA ALA A 231 0.43 -9.91 -10.78
C ALA A 231 0.30 -8.40 -10.91
N LEU A 232 -0.51 -7.77 -10.07
CA LEU A 232 -0.79 -6.35 -10.15
C LEU A 232 0.47 -5.51 -9.88
N PHE A 233 1.27 -5.89 -8.88
CA PHE A 233 2.38 -5.05 -8.41
C PHE A 233 3.65 -5.17 -9.25
N GLN A 234 3.74 -6.18 -10.13
CA GLN A 234 4.82 -6.32 -11.11
C GLN A 234 4.93 -5.18 -12.12
N ASP A 235 3.89 -4.35 -12.27
CA ASP A 235 3.91 -3.18 -13.14
C ASP A 235 4.78 -2.02 -12.61
N PHE A 236 5.29 -2.12 -11.38
CA PHE A 236 6.10 -1.09 -10.74
C PHE A 236 7.39 -1.65 -10.15
N ASP A 237 8.48 -0.90 -10.27
CA ASP A 237 9.76 -1.24 -9.63
C ASP A 237 9.65 -1.25 -8.10
N ILE A 238 8.85 -0.33 -7.56
CA ILE A 238 8.50 -0.27 -6.14
C ILE A 238 7.02 -0.62 -6.04
N PRO A 239 6.66 -1.77 -5.45
CA PRO A 239 5.27 -2.18 -5.30
C PRO A 239 4.42 -1.09 -4.64
N PRO A 240 3.28 -0.69 -5.24
CA PRO A 240 2.36 0.23 -4.58
C PRO A 240 1.75 -0.45 -3.35
N LEU A 241 1.26 0.38 -2.41
CA LEU A 241 0.64 -0.12 -1.18
C LEU A 241 -0.84 0.20 -1.17
N PHE A 242 -1.67 -0.83 -1.28
CA PHE A 242 -3.10 -0.80 -1.02
C PHE A 242 -3.60 -2.21 -0.73
N SER A 243 -4.80 -2.33 -0.14
CA SER A 243 -5.46 -3.61 0.12
C SER A 243 -6.63 -3.78 -0.83
N ILE A 244 -6.52 -4.72 -1.77
CA ILE A 244 -7.63 -5.08 -2.66
C ILE A 244 -8.70 -5.82 -1.85
N SER A 245 -8.28 -6.64 -0.88
CA SER A 245 -9.20 -7.42 -0.06
C SER A 245 -10.13 -6.55 0.78
N THR A 246 -9.73 -5.34 1.21
CA THR A 246 -10.65 -4.40 1.89
C THR A 246 -11.86 -4.08 1.01
N GLU A 247 -11.63 -3.65 -0.24
CA GLU A 247 -12.73 -3.32 -1.16
C GLU A 247 -13.57 -4.55 -1.51
N ILE A 248 -12.93 -5.70 -1.72
CA ILE A 248 -13.66 -6.96 -1.98
C ILE A 248 -14.54 -7.34 -0.78
N ASN A 249 -14.04 -7.20 0.44
CA ASN A 249 -14.78 -7.56 1.66
C ASN A 249 -15.98 -6.62 1.89
N GLU A 250 -15.80 -5.32 1.66
CA GLU A 250 -16.89 -4.34 1.72
C GLU A 250 -18.01 -4.64 0.69
N ASN A 251 -17.64 -5.14 -0.49
CA ASN A 251 -18.55 -5.49 -1.58
C ASN A 251 -18.65 -7.01 -1.80
N ARG A 252 -18.60 -7.80 -0.72
CA ARG A 252 -18.45 -9.27 -0.79
C ARG A 252 -19.54 -9.97 -1.59
N SER A 253 -20.79 -9.49 -1.53
CA SER A 253 -21.90 -10.06 -2.32
C SER A 253 -21.61 -9.92 -3.81
N ASP A 254 -21.33 -8.71 -4.26
CA ASP A 254 -21.04 -8.38 -5.66
C ASP A 254 -19.83 -9.16 -6.18
N TYR A 255 -18.78 -9.32 -5.37
CA TYR A 255 -17.62 -10.15 -5.72
C TYR A 255 -18.01 -11.60 -6.06
N TYR A 256 -18.81 -12.24 -5.22
CA TYR A 256 -19.24 -13.62 -5.47
C TYR A 256 -20.27 -13.72 -6.61
N GLU A 257 -21.11 -12.71 -6.80
CA GLU A 257 -22.00 -12.62 -7.96
C GLU A 257 -21.21 -12.54 -9.27
N MET A 258 -20.20 -11.67 -9.34
CA MET A 258 -19.31 -11.53 -10.49
C MET A 258 -18.48 -12.78 -10.78
N LEU A 259 -18.00 -13.47 -9.73
CA LEU A 259 -17.35 -14.77 -9.86
C LEU A 259 -18.31 -15.82 -10.42
N ALA A 260 -19.54 -15.89 -9.91
CA ALA A 260 -20.54 -16.85 -10.38
C ALA A 260 -20.96 -16.57 -11.83
N GLU A 261 -21.12 -15.30 -12.21
CA GLU A 261 -21.46 -14.89 -13.57
C GLU A 261 -20.43 -15.40 -14.59
N SER A 262 -19.16 -15.15 -14.29
CA SER A 262 -18.03 -15.46 -15.18
C SER A 262 -17.64 -16.94 -15.19
N SER A 263 -18.00 -17.69 -14.14
CA SER A 263 -17.63 -19.11 -14.00
C SER A 263 -18.75 -20.09 -14.33
N ARG A 264 -20.03 -19.77 -14.05
CA ARG A 264 -21.13 -20.76 -14.11
C ARG A 264 -22.45 -20.26 -14.70
N VAL A 265 -22.87 -19.03 -14.41
CA VAL A 265 -24.21 -18.56 -14.84
C VAL A 265 -24.25 -18.34 -16.34
N THR A 266 -23.19 -17.71 -16.89
CA THR A 266 -22.94 -17.61 -18.31
C THR A 266 -21.53 -18.12 -18.58
N PRO A 267 -21.31 -19.46 -18.57
CA PRO A 267 -19.99 -20.05 -18.72
C PRO A 267 -19.36 -19.56 -20.03
N SER A 268 -18.42 -18.64 -19.90
CA SER A 268 -17.84 -17.91 -21.01
C SER A 268 -16.36 -17.75 -20.76
N VAL A 269 -15.63 -17.65 -21.86
CA VAL A 269 -14.24 -17.20 -21.83
C VAL A 269 -14.14 -15.68 -22.00
N ASP A 270 -15.26 -14.96 -22.21
CA ASP A 270 -15.31 -13.51 -22.19
C ASP A 270 -15.34 -12.99 -20.76
N LEU A 271 -14.24 -12.32 -20.35
CA LEU A 271 -14.06 -11.76 -19.01
C LEU A 271 -14.25 -10.23 -18.98
N THR A 272 -14.89 -9.63 -19.99
CA THR A 272 -15.05 -8.17 -20.09
C THR A 272 -15.67 -7.56 -18.84
N ASN A 273 -16.80 -8.11 -18.35
CA ASN A 273 -17.49 -7.57 -17.17
C ASN A 273 -16.66 -7.79 -15.90
N TRP A 274 -16.05 -8.97 -15.76
CA TRP A 274 -15.15 -9.28 -14.64
C TRP A 274 -13.97 -8.32 -14.57
N ILE A 275 -13.28 -8.08 -15.69
CA ILE A 275 -12.11 -7.18 -15.75
C ILE A 275 -12.53 -5.74 -15.42
N LYS A 276 -13.66 -5.26 -15.95
CA LYS A 276 -14.17 -3.91 -15.65
C LYS A 276 -14.48 -3.77 -14.16
N TRP A 277 -15.18 -4.74 -13.58
CA TRP A 277 -15.50 -4.75 -12.15
C TRP A 277 -14.22 -4.80 -11.30
N PHE A 278 -13.32 -5.75 -11.58
CA PHE A 278 -12.08 -5.94 -10.81
C PHE A 278 -11.18 -4.70 -10.88
N ALA A 279 -11.07 -4.06 -12.04
CA ALA A 279 -10.25 -2.87 -12.17
C ALA A 279 -10.84 -1.65 -11.45
N GLU A 280 -12.18 -1.53 -11.36
CA GLU A 280 -12.83 -0.54 -10.50
C GLU A 280 -12.60 -0.85 -9.01
N THR A 281 -12.66 -2.12 -8.60
CA THR A 281 -12.29 -2.58 -7.24
C THR A 281 -10.86 -2.19 -6.90
N VAL A 282 -9.91 -2.39 -7.82
CA VAL A 282 -8.51 -1.95 -7.66
C VAL A 282 -8.43 -0.43 -7.51
N ARG A 283 -9.15 0.32 -8.34
CA ARG A 283 -9.17 1.79 -8.27
C ARG A 283 -9.71 2.29 -6.93
N ASN A 284 -10.79 1.70 -6.42
CA ASN A 284 -11.34 2.05 -5.10
C ASN A 284 -10.36 1.71 -3.98
N ALA A 285 -9.72 0.54 -4.03
CA ALA A 285 -8.67 0.16 -3.08
C ALA A 285 -7.50 1.16 -3.07
N GLN A 286 -7.08 1.66 -4.23
CA GLN A 286 -6.06 2.71 -4.32
C GLN A 286 -6.52 4.04 -3.70
N LEU A 287 -7.78 4.43 -3.90
CA LEU A 287 -8.35 5.65 -3.32
C LEU A 287 -8.49 5.55 -1.80
N ASP A 288 -8.90 4.39 -1.28
CA ASP A 288 -8.92 4.12 0.16
C ASP A 288 -7.52 4.19 0.76
N ALA A 289 -6.53 3.52 0.13
CA ALA A 289 -5.13 3.59 0.57
C ALA A 289 -4.60 5.02 0.58
N LYS A 290 -4.97 5.84 -0.42
CA LYS A 290 -4.62 7.27 -0.45
C LYS A 290 -5.18 8.02 0.75
N SER A 291 -6.44 7.77 1.11
CA SER A 291 -7.08 8.37 2.28
C SER A 291 -6.35 7.96 3.57
N LYS A 292 -6.01 6.68 3.69
CA LYS A 292 -5.27 6.10 4.84
C LYS A 292 -3.86 6.67 4.96
N ILE A 293 -3.09 6.76 3.87
CA ILE A 293 -1.76 7.35 3.86
C ILE A 293 -1.83 8.84 4.21
N ASN A 294 -2.77 9.60 3.64
CA ASN A 294 -2.99 10.99 4.01
C ASN A 294 -3.29 11.16 5.51
N PHE A 295 -3.98 10.20 6.13
CA PHE A 295 -4.22 10.21 7.56
C PHE A 295 -2.93 9.99 8.37
N VAL A 296 -2.07 9.06 7.95
CA VAL A 296 -0.73 8.86 8.55
C VAL A 296 0.12 10.13 8.42
N LEU A 297 0.12 10.77 7.24
CA LEU A 297 0.78 12.06 7.00
C LEU A 297 0.30 13.13 7.98
N LYS A 298 -1.03 13.32 8.08
CA LYS A 298 -1.64 14.30 8.98
C LYS A 298 -1.30 14.04 10.44
N LYS A 299 -1.27 12.77 10.86
CA LYS A 299 -0.84 12.36 12.20
C LYS A 299 0.62 12.73 12.45
N SER A 300 1.51 12.44 11.50
CA SER A 300 2.94 12.78 11.61
C SER A 300 3.15 14.30 11.74
N VAL A 301 2.55 15.08 10.84
CA VAL A 301 2.61 16.56 10.86
C VAL A 301 2.06 17.12 12.17
N PHE A 302 0.95 16.56 12.67
CA PHE A 302 0.38 16.98 13.95
C PHE A 302 1.39 16.78 15.10
N TRP A 303 2.03 15.62 15.18
CA TRP A 303 3.00 15.34 16.24
C TRP A 303 4.27 16.18 16.14
N ASP A 304 4.77 16.42 14.92
CA ASP A 304 5.95 17.28 14.73
C ASP A 304 5.65 18.73 15.12
N TYR A 305 4.51 19.28 14.70
CA TYR A 305 4.10 20.64 15.08
C TYR A 305 3.93 20.79 16.59
N HIS A 306 3.39 19.77 17.26
CA HIS A 306 3.19 19.78 18.71
C HIS A 306 4.37 19.22 19.51
N ARG A 307 5.54 18.97 18.91
CA ARG A 307 6.68 18.32 19.59
C ARG A 307 7.14 19.01 20.87
N ASN A 308 7.02 20.34 20.92
CA ASN A 308 7.40 21.17 22.08
C ASN A 308 6.20 21.58 22.95
N THR A 309 4.99 21.09 22.62
CA THR A 309 3.80 21.39 23.41
C THR A 309 3.79 20.53 24.66
N VAL A 310 3.78 21.15 25.84
CA VAL A 310 3.74 20.43 27.12
C VAL A 310 2.38 19.76 27.29
N LEU A 311 2.36 18.42 27.30
CA LEU A 311 1.14 17.62 27.46
C LEU A 311 1.19 16.77 28.72
N ASN A 312 0.09 16.74 29.46
CA ASN A 312 -0.05 15.80 30.57
C ASN A 312 -0.41 14.39 30.04
N LYS A 313 -0.24 13.36 30.88
CA LYS A 313 -0.50 11.95 30.51
C LYS A 313 -1.92 11.71 29.95
N ARG A 314 -2.94 12.41 30.47
CA ARG A 314 -4.35 12.25 30.04
C ARG A 314 -4.59 12.87 28.66
N GLN A 315 -4.01 14.05 28.42
CA GLN A 315 -4.07 14.72 27.12
C GLN A 315 -3.38 13.87 26.06
N HIS A 316 -2.17 13.39 26.34
CA HIS A 316 -1.45 12.49 25.43
C HIS A 316 -2.22 11.20 25.14
N LYS A 317 -2.82 10.58 26.16
CA LYS A 317 -3.66 9.39 25.99
C LYS A 317 -4.87 9.66 25.08
N THR A 318 -5.52 10.81 25.26
CA THR A 318 -6.69 11.20 24.46
C THR A 318 -6.32 11.47 23.01
N ILE A 319 -5.19 12.14 22.75
CA ILE A 319 -4.69 12.36 21.39
C ILE A 319 -4.39 11.02 20.70
N ASN A 320 -3.74 10.09 21.40
CA ASN A 320 -3.51 8.75 20.85
C ASN A 320 -4.83 8.06 20.49
N LYS A 321 -5.87 8.18 21.33
CA LYS A 321 -7.21 7.64 21.03
C LYS A 321 -7.86 8.30 19.82
N PHE A 322 -7.64 9.60 19.57
CA PHE A 322 -8.10 10.22 18.32
C PHE A 322 -7.54 9.51 17.09
N PHE A 323 -6.26 9.16 17.11
CA PHE A 323 -5.60 8.51 15.99
C PHE A 323 -5.88 7.00 15.90
N GLU A 324 -6.12 6.32 17.03
CA GLU A 324 -6.40 4.88 17.08
C GLU A 324 -7.73 4.52 16.41
N PHE A 325 -8.78 5.34 16.57
CA PHE A 325 -10.08 5.09 15.95
C PHE A 325 -10.17 5.56 14.48
N GLY A 326 -9.07 6.02 13.89
CA GLY A 326 -8.99 6.40 12.48
C GLY A 326 -9.93 7.53 12.05
N THR A 327 -10.07 7.70 10.74
CA THR A 327 -10.87 8.77 10.11
C THR A 327 -12.37 8.63 10.36
N GLY A 328 -12.89 7.40 10.50
CA GLY A 328 -14.30 7.13 10.81
C GLY A 328 -14.68 7.35 12.29
N GLY A 329 -13.69 7.38 13.18
CA GLY A 329 -13.89 7.45 14.63
C GLY A 329 -13.94 8.87 15.19
N LEU A 330 -13.09 9.13 16.19
CA LEU A 330 -13.08 10.40 16.93
C LEU A 330 -12.64 11.58 16.06
N ILE A 331 -11.90 11.33 14.98
CA ILE A 331 -11.50 12.35 14.01
C ILE A 331 -12.74 13.00 13.38
N LYS A 332 -13.69 12.18 12.90
CA LYS A 332 -14.94 12.64 12.31
C LYS A 332 -15.96 13.10 13.34
N ASN A 333 -16.04 12.41 14.49
CA ASN A 333 -17.13 12.61 15.44
C ASN A 333 -16.79 13.58 16.59
N GLY A 334 -15.52 13.89 16.79
CA GLY A 334 -15.03 14.63 17.94
C GLY A 334 -15.31 13.91 19.27
N ILE A 335 -14.87 14.53 20.37
CA ILE A 335 -15.13 14.03 21.72
C ILE A 335 -15.98 15.02 22.52
N LYS A 336 -16.77 14.49 23.44
CA LYS A 336 -17.42 15.27 24.50
C LYS A 336 -16.63 15.13 25.82
N SER A 337 -16.99 15.96 26.80
CA SER A 337 -16.37 15.90 28.14
C SER A 337 -16.56 14.53 28.82
N GLU A 338 -17.70 13.88 28.62
CA GLU A 338 -18.01 12.56 29.18
C GLU A 338 -17.11 11.48 28.58
N LEU A 339 -16.86 11.54 27.26
CA LEU A 339 -15.97 10.60 26.60
C LEU A 339 -14.51 10.80 27.04
N TYR A 340 -14.07 12.05 27.22
CA TYR A 340 -12.75 12.34 27.80
C TYR A 340 -12.61 11.74 29.20
N GLN A 341 -13.63 11.87 30.05
CA GLN A 341 -13.64 11.26 31.40
C GLN A 341 -13.54 9.74 31.31
N SER A 342 -14.31 9.10 30.42
CA SER A 342 -14.25 7.65 30.21
C SER A 342 -12.86 7.18 29.76
N ILE A 343 -12.23 7.89 28.82
CA ILE A 343 -10.90 7.55 28.31
C ILE A 343 -9.83 7.70 29.41
N THR A 344 -9.93 8.73 30.24
CA THR A 344 -8.83 9.15 31.13
C THR A 344 -9.03 8.79 32.60
N GLY A 345 -10.26 8.45 33.01
CA GLY A 345 -10.64 8.18 34.39
C GLY A 345 -10.69 9.41 35.30
N CYS A 346 -10.68 10.64 34.76
CA CYS A 346 -10.67 11.86 35.58
C CYS A 346 -12.08 12.38 35.92
N SER A 347 -12.17 13.32 36.87
CA SER A 347 -13.43 14.01 37.20
C SER A 347 -13.89 14.97 36.10
N SER A 348 -15.18 15.29 36.06
CA SER A 348 -15.78 16.25 35.11
C SER A 348 -15.12 17.63 35.13
N ALA A 349 -14.78 18.15 36.31
CA ALA A 349 -14.06 19.42 36.45
C ALA A 349 -12.66 19.34 35.83
N THR A 350 -11.97 18.21 36.00
CA THR A 350 -10.65 17.99 35.40
C THR A 350 -10.73 17.85 33.88
N ALA A 351 -11.72 17.11 33.37
CA ALA A 351 -11.94 16.95 31.93
C ALA A 351 -12.21 18.31 31.26
N THR A 352 -13.06 19.14 31.85
CA THR A 352 -13.36 20.48 31.34
C THR A 352 -12.11 21.37 31.32
N ARG A 353 -11.28 21.30 32.36
CA ARG A 353 -10.02 22.04 32.43
C ARG A 353 -9.01 21.57 31.38
N ASP A 354 -8.83 20.25 31.26
CA ASP A 354 -7.91 19.65 30.29
C ASP A 354 -8.31 19.95 28.85
N LEU A 355 -9.62 19.85 28.52
CA LEU A 355 -10.13 20.15 27.18
C LEU A 355 -9.96 21.63 26.82
N LYS A 356 -10.24 22.55 27.74
CA LYS A 356 -9.99 23.99 27.54
C LYS A 356 -8.50 24.28 27.35
N ASP A 357 -7.64 23.61 28.11
CA ASP A 357 -6.19 23.73 27.96
C ASP A 357 -5.70 23.19 26.60
N MET A 358 -6.25 22.07 26.12
CA MET A 358 -5.95 21.54 24.78
C MET A 358 -6.43 22.47 23.66
N VAL A 359 -7.58 23.14 23.83
CA VAL A 359 -8.03 24.20 22.90
C VAL A 359 -7.06 25.38 22.92
N LYS A 360 -6.65 25.86 24.10
CA LYS A 360 -5.68 26.96 24.23
C LYS A 360 -4.33 26.62 23.58
N LYS A 361 -3.92 25.35 23.61
CA LYS A 361 -2.71 24.83 22.96
C LYS A 361 -2.85 24.60 21.46
N GLY A 362 -4.03 24.86 20.89
CA GLY A 362 -4.30 24.65 19.46
C GLY A 362 -4.38 23.18 19.06
N ILE A 363 -4.52 22.25 20.01
CA ILE A 363 -4.64 20.80 19.75
C ILE A 363 -6.07 20.43 19.38
N LEU A 364 -7.06 21.07 20.02
CA LEU A 364 -8.47 20.84 19.76
C LEU A 364 -9.15 22.10 19.25
N VAL A 365 -10.15 21.92 18.40
CA VAL A 365 -11.09 22.94 17.97
C VAL A 365 -12.49 22.59 18.49
N PRO A 366 -13.17 23.48 19.21
CA PRO A 366 -14.56 23.24 19.62
C PRO A 366 -15.51 23.33 18.41
N SER A 367 -16.59 22.55 18.44
CA SER A 367 -17.71 22.70 17.51
C SER A 367 -18.34 24.08 17.60
N GLU A 368 -18.88 24.59 16.50
CA GLU A 368 -19.67 25.84 16.48
C GLU A 368 -20.90 25.77 17.40
N SER A 369 -21.50 24.58 17.54
CA SER A 369 -22.62 24.34 18.44
C SER A 369 -22.18 24.29 19.91
N GLY A 370 -22.75 25.17 20.76
CA GLY A 370 -22.47 25.26 22.20
C GLY A 370 -23.39 24.43 23.09
N GLY A 371 -23.10 24.39 24.40
CA GLY A 371 -23.95 23.71 25.39
C GLY A 371 -23.85 22.17 25.35
N ARG A 372 -24.99 21.47 25.38
CA ARG A 372 -25.04 19.98 25.45
C ARG A 372 -24.55 19.26 24.18
N SER A 373 -24.41 19.99 23.08
CA SER A 373 -23.89 19.51 21.80
C SER A 373 -22.41 19.83 21.58
N LEU A 374 -21.74 20.50 22.53
CA LEU A 374 -20.33 20.86 22.40
C LEU A 374 -19.46 19.61 22.22
N ARG A 375 -18.74 19.59 21.10
CA ARG A 375 -17.74 18.57 20.77
C ARG A 375 -16.40 19.24 20.54
N TYR A 376 -15.33 18.51 20.78
CA TYR A 376 -13.97 18.94 20.50
C TYR A 376 -13.37 18.04 19.44
N PHE A 377 -12.86 18.63 18.38
CA PHE A 377 -12.22 17.95 17.25
C PHE A 377 -10.72 18.16 17.31
N ILE A 378 -9.94 17.18 16.86
CA ILE A 378 -8.50 17.36 16.74
C ILE A 378 -8.18 18.36 15.62
N ASN A 379 -7.25 19.26 15.89
CA ASN A 379 -6.82 20.28 14.93
C ASN A 379 -5.75 19.69 14.00
N LEU A 380 -6.17 19.02 12.91
CA LEU A 380 -5.24 18.52 11.91
C LEU A 380 -4.74 19.68 11.05
N ILE A 381 -3.42 19.82 10.94
CA ILE A 381 -2.77 20.87 10.17
C ILE A 381 -2.79 20.49 8.69
N GLU A 382 -3.34 21.36 7.83
CA GLU A 382 -3.37 21.10 6.39
C GLU A 382 -2.02 21.35 5.70
N GLU A 383 -1.76 20.59 4.62
CA GLU A 383 -0.49 20.48 3.87
C GLU A 383 0.13 21.81 3.43
N LYS A 384 -0.67 22.89 3.27
CA LYS A 384 -0.14 24.22 2.92
C LYS A 384 0.91 24.75 3.90
N ASN A 385 0.95 24.24 5.13
CA ASN A 385 1.93 24.62 6.14
C ASN A 385 3.16 23.69 6.24
N VAL A 386 3.14 22.51 5.60
CA VAL A 386 4.22 21.51 5.74
C VAL A 386 5.47 21.92 4.96
N PHE A 387 5.30 22.54 3.79
CA PHE A 387 6.44 23.13 3.05
C PHE A 387 7.06 24.38 3.72
N LYS A 388 6.52 24.83 4.85
CA LYS A 388 7.12 25.91 5.66
C LYS A 388 7.90 25.43 6.87
N VAL A 389 7.86 24.14 7.19
CA VAL A 389 8.53 23.59 8.38
C VAL A 389 9.48 22.48 7.95
N ALA A 390 10.51 22.84 7.18
CA ALA A 390 11.70 22.00 7.11
C ALA A 390 12.53 22.20 8.39
N PRO A 391 13.08 21.14 9.01
CA PRO A 391 14.04 21.29 10.09
C PRO A 391 15.28 22.02 9.55
N LYS A 392 15.57 23.21 10.07
CA LYS A 392 16.67 24.11 9.64
C LYS A 392 18.03 23.41 9.45
N GLU A 393 18.30 22.33 10.18
CA GLU A 393 19.55 21.56 10.08
C GLU A 393 19.61 20.61 8.87
N SER A 394 18.50 19.99 8.50
CA SER A 394 18.45 19.07 7.35
C SER A 394 18.51 19.81 6.01
N SER A 395 17.87 20.99 5.94
CA SER A 395 17.90 21.88 4.78
C SER A 395 19.30 22.42 4.52
N LYS A 396 20.09 22.69 5.56
CA LYS A 396 21.46 23.20 5.40
C LYS A 396 22.38 22.13 4.81
N LYS A 397 22.30 20.89 5.31
CA LYS A 397 23.09 19.76 4.80
C LYS A 397 22.73 19.38 3.37
N LEU A 398 21.45 19.45 3.00
CA LEU A 398 20.99 19.20 1.64
C LEU A 398 21.39 20.33 0.67
N ALA A 399 21.38 21.58 1.14
CA ALA A 399 21.88 22.73 0.40
C ALA A 399 23.40 22.62 0.17
N GLU A 400 24.18 22.23 1.19
CA GLU A 400 25.62 21.96 1.09
C GLU A 400 25.94 20.90 0.01
N VAL A 401 25.21 19.78 0.00
CA VAL A 401 25.40 18.73 -1.03
C VAL A 401 25.04 19.22 -2.44
N ARG A 402 23.98 20.02 -2.58
CA ARG A 402 23.62 20.63 -3.89
C ARG A 402 24.67 21.65 -4.34
N MET A 403 25.20 22.44 -3.42
CA MET A 403 26.25 23.42 -3.65
C MET A 403 27.55 22.75 -4.13
N ASP A 404 27.98 21.68 -3.47
CA ASP A 404 29.16 20.92 -3.88
C ASP A 404 28.99 20.29 -5.27
N ASN A 405 27.80 19.80 -5.59
CA ASN A 405 27.49 19.28 -6.93
C ASN A 405 27.54 20.38 -8.00
N LEU A 406 27.07 21.58 -7.69
CA LEU A 406 27.14 22.73 -8.60
C LEU A 406 28.59 23.20 -8.80
N LEU A 407 29.41 23.29 -7.74
CA LEU A 407 30.85 23.58 -7.87
C LEU A 407 31.55 22.58 -8.79
N ASN A 408 31.26 21.28 -8.63
CA ASN A 408 31.83 20.25 -9.50
C ASN A 408 31.42 20.42 -10.97
N ARG A 409 30.17 20.82 -11.24
CA ARG A 409 29.68 21.09 -12.60
C ARG A 409 30.35 22.33 -13.20
N ILE A 410 30.51 23.39 -12.40
CA ILE A 410 31.22 24.63 -12.78
C ILE A 410 32.67 24.30 -13.12
N GLN A 411 33.38 23.59 -12.24
CA GLN A 411 34.77 23.20 -12.46
C GLN A 411 34.95 22.33 -13.71
N ARG A 412 34.05 21.37 -13.95
CA ARG A 412 34.07 20.56 -15.18
C ARG A 412 33.83 21.40 -16.43
N ASN A 413 32.89 22.34 -16.37
CA ASN A 413 32.61 23.24 -17.48
C ASN A 413 33.82 24.13 -17.79
N ILE A 414 34.45 24.74 -16.77
CA ILE A 414 35.68 25.53 -16.91
C ILE A 414 36.80 24.71 -17.54
N LYS A 415 37.04 23.49 -17.05
CA LYS A 415 38.10 22.61 -17.56
C LYS A 415 37.87 22.22 -19.03
N PHE A 416 36.62 22.04 -19.44
CA PHE A 416 36.27 21.57 -20.77
C PHE A 416 36.27 22.70 -21.81
N TYR A 417 35.67 23.85 -21.48
CA TYR A 417 35.49 24.96 -22.42
C TYR A 417 36.58 26.02 -22.33
N MET A 418 37.34 26.08 -21.23
CA MET A 418 38.46 27.01 -20.99
C MET A 418 38.10 28.50 -21.24
N GLY A 419 36.84 28.87 -21.03
CA GLY A 419 36.30 30.21 -21.30
C GLY A 419 34.82 30.36 -20.90
N PRO A 420 34.32 31.62 -20.84
CA PRO A 420 32.92 31.88 -20.49
C PRO A 420 31.95 31.35 -21.55
N ASN A 421 30.81 30.80 -21.10
CA ASN A 421 29.74 30.31 -21.96
C ASN A 421 28.37 30.37 -21.25
N ALA A 422 27.29 30.27 -22.01
CA ALA A 422 25.92 30.40 -21.47
C ALA A 422 25.61 29.38 -20.37
N GLN A 423 26.15 28.16 -20.46
CA GLN A 423 25.95 27.12 -19.45
C GLN A 423 26.71 27.45 -18.16
N LEU A 424 27.93 28.00 -18.27
CA LEU A 424 28.69 28.47 -17.11
C LEU A 424 27.93 29.59 -16.36
N ASN A 425 27.39 30.57 -17.09
CA ASN A 425 26.63 31.67 -16.48
C ASN A 425 25.42 31.15 -15.69
N GLN A 426 24.66 30.23 -16.29
CA GLN A 426 23.51 29.61 -15.63
C GLN A 426 23.90 28.85 -14.36
N LEU A 427 25.01 28.11 -14.39
CA LEU A 427 25.50 27.36 -13.23
C LEU A 427 25.99 28.30 -12.10
N VAL A 428 26.64 29.41 -12.47
CA VAL A 428 27.10 30.44 -11.53
C VAL A 428 25.91 31.15 -10.88
N ASP A 429 24.86 31.49 -11.65
CA ASP A 429 23.64 32.09 -11.12
C ASP A 429 22.91 31.14 -10.16
N GLU A 430 22.76 29.87 -10.54
CA GLU A 430 22.13 28.85 -9.70
C GLU A 430 22.90 28.67 -8.38
N TYR A 431 24.24 28.61 -8.45
CA TYR A 431 25.09 28.53 -7.27
C TYR A 431 25.00 29.78 -6.38
N THR A 432 24.99 30.98 -6.97
CA THR A 432 24.95 32.24 -6.23
C THR A 432 23.62 32.41 -5.49
N VAL A 433 22.51 32.00 -6.10
CA VAL A 433 21.18 31.98 -5.46
C VAL A 433 21.16 31.00 -4.28
N LEU A 434 21.75 29.81 -4.44
CA LEU A 434 21.83 28.82 -3.36
C LEU A 434 22.80 29.22 -2.24
N ALA A 435 23.84 30.01 -2.54
CA ALA A 435 24.78 30.54 -1.55
C ALA A 435 24.14 31.58 -0.62
N ASP A 436 23.07 32.26 -1.05
CA ASP A 436 22.31 33.25 -0.28
C ASP A 436 23.19 34.30 0.43
N GLY A 437 24.28 34.73 -0.21
CA GLY A 437 25.22 35.72 0.34
C GLY A 437 26.21 35.18 1.39
N GLU A 438 26.23 33.87 1.69
CA GLU A 438 27.18 33.29 2.63
C GLU A 438 28.61 33.31 2.05
N LYS A 439 29.46 34.18 2.62
CA LYS A 439 30.83 34.46 2.19
C LYS A 439 31.71 33.22 1.89
N PRO A 440 31.73 32.15 2.73
CA PRO A 440 32.59 30.99 2.47
C PRO A 440 32.28 30.25 1.16
N TYR A 441 31.04 30.30 0.68
CA TYR A 441 30.65 29.67 -0.58
C TYR A 441 30.97 30.55 -1.78
N LEU A 442 30.74 31.85 -1.64
CA LEU A 442 31.11 32.82 -2.68
C LEU A 442 32.63 32.87 -2.91
N ASP A 443 33.44 32.73 -1.86
CA ASP A 443 34.89 32.65 -1.97
C ASP A 443 35.34 31.42 -2.80
N LYS A 444 34.73 30.25 -2.57
CA LYS A 444 35.00 29.03 -3.37
C LYS A 444 34.62 29.18 -4.84
N LEU A 445 33.51 29.85 -5.12
CA LEU A 445 33.07 30.13 -6.48
C LEU A 445 34.05 31.06 -7.19
N ASN A 446 34.47 32.13 -6.52
CA ASN A 446 35.43 33.10 -7.05
C ASN A 446 36.79 32.45 -7.33
N GLU A 447 37.25 31.54 -6.46
CA GLU A 447 38.48 30.76 -6.67
C GLU A 447 38.40 29.93 -7.96
N LEU A 448 37.28 29.25 -8.22
CA LEU A 448 37.09 28.49 -9.47
C LEU A 448 37.03 29.41 -10.70
N LEU A 449 36.29 30.51 -10.62
CA LEU A 449 36.15 31.45 -11.74
C LEU A 449 37.46 32.16 -12.09
N SER A 450 38.36 32.36 -11.12
CA SER A 450 39.70 32.92 -11.35
C SER A 450 40.59 32.06 -12.26
N GLN A 451 40.23 30.79 -12.48
CA GLN A 451 40.94 29.87 -13.40
C GLN A 451 40.63 30.16 -14.87
N ILE A 452 39.63 31.01 -15.14
CA ILE A 452 39.29 31.47 -16.49
C ILE A 452 40.04 32.78 -16.74
N GLY A 453 40.88 32.82 -17.77
CA GLY A 453 41.54 34.06 -18.20
C GLY A 453 40.65 34.89 -19.12
N GLY A 454 40.29 36.11 -18.73
CA GLY A 454 39.58 37.08 -19.57
C GLY A 454 38.72 38.06 -18.78
N ASP A 455 38.45 39.24 -19.35
CA ASP A 455 37.71 40.35 -18.72
C ASP A 455 36.18 40.11 -18.59
N ASP A 456 35.66 39.01 -19.15
CA ASP A 456 34.24 38.60 -19.12
C ASP A 456 34.00 37.45 -18.12
N ILE A 457 34.50 37.60 -16.88
CA ILE A 457 34.07 36.72 -15.78
C ILE A 457 32.59 37.04 -15.51
N PRO A 458 31.72 36.04 -15.28
CA PRO A 458 30.34 36.30 -14.91
C PRO A 458 30.32 37.18 -13.66
N HIS A 459 30.03 38.48 -13.83
CA HIS A 459 29.92 39.42 -12.73
C HIS A 459 28.71 39.05 -11.90
N SER A 460 28.90 38.21 -10.89
CA SER A 460 28.02 38.24 -9.74
C SER A 460 28.21 39.62 -9.10
N ASN A 461 27.14 40.40 -8.99
CA ASN A 461 27.12 41.65 -8.23
C ASN A 461 27.31 41.33 -6.74
N ILE A 462 28.52 40.92 -6.36
CA ILE A 462 28.93 40.67 -4.99
C ILE A 462 29.82 41.84 -4.56
N THR A 463 29.18 42.97 -4.25
CA THR A 463 29.78 43.94 -3.34
C THR A 463 29.62 43.46 -1.89
N PRO A 464 30.57 43.79 -1.00
CA PRO A 464 30.72 43.15 0.32
C PRO A 464 29.58 43.36 1.29
#